data_AF-A0A1H9UWR3-F1
#
_entry.id   AF-A0A1H9UWR3-F1
#
_cell.length_a   1.000
_cell.length_b   1.000
_cell.length_c   1.000
_cell.angle_alpha   90.00
_cell.angle_beta   90.00
_cell.angle_gamma   90.00
#
_symmetry.space_group_name_H-M   'P 1'
#
loop_
_entity.id
_entity.type
_entity.pdbx_description
1 polymer ?
#
loop_
_entity_poly.entity_id
_entity_poly.type
_entity_poly.pdbx_seq_one_letter_code
_entity_poly.pdbx_strand_id
1 'polypeptide(L)'
;MQSIARRAALSQATAYRHFPSVEALVMAYHEDVIASLVEHGERSRKTGKELFEHQAARWVKLQNVHGPVIVRFSSQRGILERMHNAEEVAALTCSAWDQALRGVLIDLALPDALLNVARFLHHALFDPREILDLTKTAGVPDEQVVRRLSDAFYGALKGWARSDA
;
A
#
# COMPACT_ATOMS: atom_id res chain seq x y z
N MET A 1 1.45 24.14 -6.37
CA MET A 1 2.16 24.64 -5.18
C MET A 1 1.48 25.87 -4.56
N GLN A 2 1.27 26.96 -5.30
CA GLN A 2 0.65 28.20 -4.79
C GLN A 2 -0.66 27.99 -4.01
N SER A 3 -1.61 27.21 -4.55
CA SER A 3 -2.88 26.91 -3.89
C SER A 3 -2.71 26.13 -2.58
N ILE A 4 -1.76 25.19 -2.53
CA ILE A 4 -1.42 24.39 -1.34
C ILE A 4 -0.84 25.30 -0.26
N ALA A 5 0.17 26.12 -0.60
CA ALA A 5 0.80 27.05 0.32
C ALA A 5 -0.22 28.04 0.93
N ARG A 6 -1.09 28.61 0.08
CA ARG A 6 -2.17 29.49 0.55
C ARG A 6 -3.13 28.80 1.52
N ARG A 7 -3.53 27.56 1.23
CA ARG A 7 -4.41 26.77 2.12
C ARG A 7 -3.72 26.46 3.45
N ALA A 8 -2.42 26.22 3.43
CA ALA A 8 -1.60 25.95 4.61
C ALA A 8 -1.17 27.21 5.39
N ALA A 9 -1.63 28.40 4.99
CA ALA A 9 -1.19 29.69 5.54
C ALA A 9 0.35 29.90 5.48
N LEU A 10 1.00 29.37 4.44
CA LEU A 10 2.42 29.51 4.17
C LEU A 10 2.67 30.38 2.94
N SER A 11 3.84 31.02 2.90
CA SER A 11 4.33 31.64 1.67
C SER A 11 4.71 30.55 0.65
N GLN A 12 4.60 30.85 -0.64
CA GLN A 12 5.06 29.93 -1.69
C GLN A 12 6.58 29.69 -1.61
N ALA A 13 7.36 30.70 -1.19
CA ALA A 13 8.79 30.56 -0.97
C ALA A 13 9.10 29.56 0.16
N THR A 14 8.35 29.63 1.27
CA THR A 14 8.46 28.65 2.37
C THR A 14 8.14 27.25 1.88
N ALA A 15 7.04 27.08 1.12
CA ALA A 15 6.69 25.77 0.58
C ALA A 15 7.78 25.19 -0.32
N TYR A 16 8.38 25.99 -1.22
CA TYR A 16 9.47 25.52 -2.08
C TYR A 16 10.78 25.24 -1.36
N ARG A 17 11.03 25.88 -0.20
CA ARG A 17 12.19 25.54 0.65
C ARG A 17 12.09 24.13 1.21
N HIS A 18 10.88 23.64 1.49
CA HIS A 18 10.66 22.29 2.01
C HIS A 18 10.45 21.27 0.89
N PHE A 19 9.70 21.63 -0.15
CA PHE A 19 9.35 20.74 -1.24
C PHE A 19 9.62 21.41 -2.60
N PRO A 20 10.64 20.96 -3.35
CA PRO A 20 11.04 21.63 -4.59
C PRO A 20 9.98 21.56 -5.69
N SER A 21 9.04 20.61 -5.60
CA SER A 21 7.92 20.46 -6.54
C SER A 21 6.67 19.94 -5.82
N VAL A 22 5.52 19.99 -6.50
CA VAL A 22 4.29 19.36 -5.98
C VAL A 22 4.44 17.84 -5.91
N GLU A 23 5.16 17.25 -6.86
CA GLU A 23 5.45 15.82 -6.87
C GLU A 23 6.30 15.42 -5.67
N ALA A 24 7.36 16.16 -5.35
CA ALA A 24 8.18 15.92 -4.16
C ALA A 24 7.36 16.05 -2.86
N LEU A 25 6.43 17.01 -2.79
CA LEU A 25 5.51 17.13 -1.67
C LEU A 25 4.61 15.90 -1.54
N VAL A 26 4.06 15.40 -2.65
CA VAL A 26 3.16 14.23 -2.64
C VAL A 26 3.91 12.94 -2.36
N MET A 27 5.17 12.81 -2.81
CA MET A 27 6.03 11.69 -2.44
C MET A 27 6.27 11.65 -0.93
N ALA A 28 6.70 12.77 -0.33
CA ALA A 28 6.88 12.85 1.12
C ALA A 28 5.58 12.57 1.89
N TYR A 29 4.45 13.07 1.38
CA TYR A 29 3.14 12.77 1.95
C TYR A 29 2.78 11.28 1.87
N HIS A 30 3.12 10.61 0.77
CA HIS A 30 2.90 9.17 0.61
C HIS A 30 3.80 8.36 1.56
N GLU A 31 5.06 8.76 1.72
CA GLU A 31 5.98 8.18 2.69
C GLU A 31 5.42 8.25 4.12
N ASP A 32 4.88 9.41 4.53
CA ASP A 32 4.23 9.57 5.84
C ASP A 32 3.02 8.62 6.02
N VAL A 33 2.23 8.41 4.97
CA VAL A 33 1.09 7.47 4.98
C VAL A 33 1.59 6.03 5.17
N ILE A 34 2.65 5.64 4.48
CA ILE A 34 3.26 4.31 4.63
C ILE A 34 3.88 4.16 6.01
N ALA A 35 4.58 5.17 6.54
CA ALA A 35 5.14 5.15 7.89
C ALA A 35 4.04 4.93 8.96
N SER A 36 2.87 5.58 8.81
CA SER A 36 1.73 5.35 9.70
C SER A 36 1.19 3.91 9.63
N LEU A 37 1.26 3.27 8.45
CA LEU A 37 0.89 1.88 8.30
C LEU A 37 1.89 0.94 8.99
N VAL A 38 3.20 1.18 8.81
CA VAL A 38 4.28 0.42 9.48
C VAL A 38 4.11 0.49 10.99
N GLU A 39 4.00 1.69 11.54
CA GLU A 39 3.81 1.92 12.98
C GLU A 39 2.56 1.19 13.52
N HIS A 40 1.50 1.15 12.72
CA HIS A 40 0.28 0.42 13.07
C HIS A 40 0.48 -1.10 13.10
N GLY A 41 1.26 -1.65 12.16
CA GLY A 41 1.66 -3.06 12.14
C GLY A 41 2.52 -3.43 13.34
N GLU A 42 3.57 -2.65 13.62
CA GLU A 42 4.52 -2.90 14.72
C GLU A 42 3.88 -2.87 16.11
N ARG A 43 2.85 -2.05 16.30
CA ARG A 43 2.10 -1.98 17.57
C ARG A 43 1.15 -3.16 17.78
N SER A 44 0.87 -3.93 16.74
CA SER A 44 -0.05 -5.07 16.81
C SER A 44 0.64 -6.30 17.40
N ARG A 45 -0.09 -7.05 18.23
CA ARG A 45 0.34 -8.40 18.68
C ARG A 45 -0.13 -9.51 17.76
N LYS A 46 -0.87 -9.18 16.71
CA LYS A 46 -1.36 -10.14 15.72
C LYS A 46 -0.22 -10.67 14.88
N THR A 47 -0.37 -11.87 14.35
CA THR A 47 0.58 -12.52 13.47
C THR A 47 -0.15 -13.15 12.27
N GLY A 48 0.60 -13.63 11.28
CA GLY A 48 0.01 -14.38 10.18
C GLY A 48 -1.01 -13.59 9.37
N LYS A 49 -2.07 -14.27 8.97
CA LYS A 49 -3.26 -13.69 8.29
C LYS A 49 -3.95 -12.64 9.14
N GLU A 50 -4.00 -12.80 10.47
CA GLU A 50 -4.63 -11.80 11.32
C GLU A 50 -3.90 -10.46 11.27
N LEU A 51 -2.57 -10.47 11.24
CA LEU A 51 -1.77 -9.24 11.09
C LEU A 51 -1.99 -8.62 9.71
N PHE A 52 -2.02 -9.46 8.67
CA PHE A 52 -2.27 -9.01 7.31
C PHE A 52 -3.63 -8.32 7.18
N GLU A 53 -4.70 -8.96 7.63
CA GLU A 53 -6.06 -8.42 7.56
C GLU A 53 -6.23 -7.17 8.42
N HIS A 54 -5.55 -7.10 9.57
CA HIS A 54 -5.51 -5.92 10.42
C HIS A 54 -4.85 -4.73 9.72
N GLN A 55 -3.70 -4.95 9.06
CA GLN A 55 -3.04 -3.92 8.26
C GLN A 55 -3.84 -3.55 7.01
N ALA A 56 -4.47 -4.52 6.34
CA ALA A 56 -5.36 -4.28 5.20
C ALA A 56 -6.54 -3.38 5.58
N ALA A 57 -7.15 -3.61 6.75
CA ALA A 57 -8.20 -2.75 7.27
C ALA A 57 -7.72 -1.31 7.53
N ARG A 58 -6.50 -1.15 8.06
CA ARG A 58 -5.88 0.18 8.20
C ARG A 58 -5.61 0.81 6.85
N TRP A 59 -5.10 0.06 5.89
CA TRP A 59 -4.78 0.52 4.55
C TRP A 59 -6.01 1.03 3.81
N VAL A 60 -7.12 0.29 3.82
CA VAL A 60 -8.40 0.72 3.22
C VAL A 60 -8.89 2.04 3.83
N LYS A 61 -8.82 2.18 5.17
CA LYS A 61 -9.17 3.45 5.85
C LYS A 61 -8.25 4.60 5.43
N LEU A 62 -6.96 4.35 5.31
CA LEU A 62 -5.99 5.35 4.84
C LEU A 62 -6.31 5.75 3.39
N GLN A 63 -6.67 4.82 2.50
CA GLN A 63 -7.00 5.14 1.11
C GLN A 63 -8.27 5.95 0.98
N ASN A 64 -9.27 5.73 1.83
CA ASN A 64 -10.48 6.54 1.87
C ASN A 64 -10.21 8.04 2.17
N VAL A 65 -9.08 8.38 2.79
CA VAL A 65 -8.68 9.75 3.12
C VAL A 65 -7.58 10.28 2.18
N HIS A 66 -6.54 9.48 1.97
CA HIS A 66 -5.28 9.88 1.32
C HIS A 66 -5.19 9.42 -0.14
N GLY A 67 -5.94 8.37 -0.49
CA GLY A 67 -5.93 7.73 -1.80
C GLY A 67 -6.13 8.70 -2.97
N PRO A 68 -7.08 9.65 -2.94
CA PRO A 68 -7.31 10.55 -4.08
C PRO A 68 -6.07 11.40 -4.46
N VAL A 69 -5.23 11.74 -3.48
CA VAL A 69 -3.96 12.44 -3.73
C VAL A 69 -2.92 11.46 -4.25
N ILE A 70 -2.78 10.30 -3.63
CA ILE A 70 -1.80 9.26 -3.99
C ILE A 70 -2.01 8.77 -5.44
N VAL A 71 -3.26 8.48 -5.80
CA VAL A 71 -3.65 7.97 -7.13
C VAL A 71 -3.26 8.93 -8.26
N ARG A 72 -3.37 10.23 -8.01
CA ARG A 72 -3.09 11.29 -8.98
C ARG A 72 -1.61 11.36 -9.35
N PHE A 73 -0.73 10.93 -8.46
CA PHE A 73 0.73 10.97 -8.63
C PHE A 73 1.35 9.57 -8.66
N SER A 74 0.53 8.53 -8.87
CA SER A 74 1.06 7.17 -8.98
C SER A 74 1.94 7.04 -10.22
N SER A 75 3.05 6.32 -10.06
CA SER A 75 3.95 5.99 -11.16
C SER A 75 3.23 5.23 -12.27
N GLN A 76 3.63 5.47 -13.51
CA GLN A 76 3.21 4.68 -14.67
C GLN A 76 4.02 3.39 -14.84
N ARG A 77 5.11 3.23 -14.06
CA ARG A 77 5.97 2.04 -14.09
C ARG A 77 5.42 0.96 -13.17
N GLY A 78 5.58 -0.29 -13.57
CA GLY A 78 5.14 -1.44 -12.77
C GLY A 78 5.94 -1.59 -11.48
N ILE A 79 5.34 -2.16 -10.43
CA ILE A 79 6.00 -2.29 -9.12
C ILE A 79 7.30 -3.11 -9.18
N LEU A 80 7.34 -4.17 -9.99
CA LEU A 80 8.53 -5.01 -10.14
C LEU A 80 9.69 -4.25 -10.77
N GLU A 81 9.42 -3.43 -11.79
CA GLU A 81 10.41 -2.55 -12.40
C GLU A 81 10.94 -1.53 -11.38
N ARG A 82 10.05 -0.93 -10.60
CA ARG A 82 10.42 0.06 -9.58
C ARG A 82 11.24 -0.55 -8.44
N MET A 83 10.88 -1.75 -7.99
CA MET A 83 11.66 -2.51 -7.02
C MET A 83 13.04 -2.88 -7.57
N HIS A 84 13.12 -3.32 -8.83
CA HIS A 84 14.39 -3.66 -9.47
C HIS A 84 15.33 -2.44 -9.57
N ASN A 85 14.78 -1.26 -9.83
CA ASN A 85 15.53 -0.01 -9.88
C ASN A 85 15.73 0.64 -8.49
N ALA A 86 15.42 -0.07 -7.39
CA ALA A 86 15.56 0.40 -6.03
C ALA A 86 14.90 1.77 -5.75
N GLU A 87 13.73 2.01 -6.35
CA GLU A 87 12.95 3.21 -6.05
C GLU A 87 12.52 3.19 -4.58
N GLU A 88 12.92 4.22 -3.83
CA GLU A 88 12.84 4.26 -2.36
C GLU A 88 11.41 4.06 -1.84
N VAL A 89 10.45 4.77 -2.43
CA VAL A 89 9.02 4.67 -2.06
C VAL A 89 8.46 3.28 -2.37
N ALA A 90 8.86 2.66 -3.48
CA ALA A 90 8.43 1.31 -3.83
C ALA A 90 8.99 0.28 -2.85
N ALA A 91 10.27 0.41 -2.49
CA ALA A 91 10.93 -0.44 -1.50
C ALA A 91 10.29 -0.30 -0.11
N LEU A 92 10.05 0.93 0.34
CA LEU A 92 9.38 1.24 1.61
C LEU A 92 7.96 0.68 1.66
N THR A 93 7.19 0.86 0.58
CA THR A 93 5.83 0.33 0.49
C THR A 93 5.84 -1.19 0.60
N CYS A 94 6.74 -1.87 -0.10
CA CYS A 94 6.83 -3.34 -0.04
C CYS A 94 7.28 -3.83 1.34
N SER A 95 8.30 -3.21 1.93
CA SER A 95 8.83 -3.62 3.23
C SER A 95 7.82 -3.46 4.37
N ALA A 96 6.91 -2.49 4.28
CA ALA A 96 5.83 -2.30 5.25
C ALA A 96 4.94 -3.54 5.42
N TRP A 97 4.83 -4.38 4.39
CA TRP A 97 3.98 -5.58 4.43
C TRP A 97 4.74 -6.86 4.71
N ASP A 98 6.08 -6.85 4.63
CA ASP A 98 6.91 -8.06 4.64
C ASP A 98 6.63 -8.99 5.83
N GLN A 99 6.50 -8.44 7.04
CA GLN A 99 6.21 -9.25 8.23
C GLN A 99 4.87 -9.98 8.10
N ALA A 100 3.82 -9.27 7.65
CA ALA A 100 2.50 -9.86 7.46
C ALA A 100 2.47 -10.84 6.29
N LEU A 101 3.14 -10.53 5.18
CA LEU A 101 3.21 -11.40 4.01
C LEU A 101 3.92 -12.71 4.32
N ARG A 102 5.06 -12.67 5.04
CA ARG A 102 5.73 -13.89 5.51
C ARG A 102 4.82 -14.70 6.44
N GLY A 103 4.12 -14.04 7.34
CA GLY A 103 3.12 -14.68 8.19
C GLY A 103 2.01 -15.38 7.38
N VAL A 104 1.48 -14.74 6.33
CA VAL A 104 0.49 -15.34 5.45
C VAL A 104 1.04 -16.56 4.71
N LEU A 105 2.28 -16.49 4.22
CA LEU A 105 2.93 -17.64 3.57
C LEU A 105 3.05 -18.84 4.52
N ILE A 106 3.46 -18.60 5.78
CA ILE A 106 3.52 -19.62 6.83
C ILE A 106 2.13 -20.22 7.08
N ASP A 107 1.10 -19.39 7.28
CA ASP A 107 -0.27 -19.86 7.54
C ASP A 107 -0.91 -20.61 6.36
N LEU A 108 -0.39 -20.40 5.15
CA LEU A 108 -0.79 -21.11 3.94
C LEU A 108 0.10 -22.32 3.62
N ALA A 109 1.10 -22.60 4.45
CA ALA A 109 2.12 -23.62 4.21
C ALA A 109 2.83 -23.46 2.85
N LEU A 110 3.14 -22.21 2.48
CA LEU A 110 3.83 -21.84 1.25
C LEU A 110 5.30 -21.47 1.53
N PRO A 111 6.22 -21.75 0.59
CA PRO A 111 7.65 -21.44 0.77
C PRO A 111 7.92 -19.93 0.77
N ASP A 112 8.89 -19.49 1.58
CA ASP A 112 9.32 -18.08 1.67
C ASP A 112 9.86 -17.52 0.34
N ALA A 113 10.31 -18.41 -0.57
CA ALA A 113 10.71 -18.05 -1.94
C ALA A 113 9.60 -17.31 -2.72
N LEU A 114 8.33 -17.47 -2.33
CA LEU A 114 7.19 -16.79 -2.92
C LEU A 114 6.96 -15.37 -2.37
N LEU A 115 7.83 -14.84 -1.49
CA LEU A 115 7.65 -13.50 -0.93
C LEU A 115 7.59 -12.40 -2.00
N ASN A 116 8.38 -12.50 -3.07
CA ASN A 116 8.30 -11.53 -4.18
C ASN A 116 6.97 -11.63 -4.94
N VAL A 117 6.44 -12.84 -5.12
CA VAL A 117 5.10 -13.06 -5.68
C VAL A 117 4.03 -12.48 -4.76
N ALA A 118 4.16 -12.68 -3.44
CA ALA A 118 3.25 -12.12 -2.45
C ALA A 118 3.24 -10.59 -2.48
N ARG A 119 4.41 -9.94 -2.55
CA ARG A 119 4.52 -8.48 -2.70
C ARG A 119 3.85 -7.99 -3.97
N PHE A 120 4.09 -8.66 -5.11
CA PHE A 120 3.48 -8.31 -6.38
C PHE A 120 1.95 -8.40 -6.34
N LEU A 121 1.41 -9.55 -5.91
CA LEU A 121 -0.04 -9.78 -5.84
C LEU A 121 -0.71 -8.83 -4.83
N HIS A 122 -0.08 -8.60 -3.69
CA HIS A 122 -0.56 -7.63 -2.70
C HIS A 122 -0.61 -6.23 -3.30
N HIS A 123 0.47 -5.77 -3.95
CA HIS A 123 0.50 -4.45 -4.56
C HIS A 123 -0.58 -4.28 -5.65
N ALA A 124 -0.83 -5.33 -6.44
CA ALA A 124 -1.85 -5.29 -7.48
C ALA A 124 -3.28 -5.26 -6.90
N LEU A 125 -3.57 -6.11 -5.90
CA LEU A 125 -4.93 -6.23 -5.33
C LEU A 125 -5.28 -5.11 -4.37
N PHE A 126 -4.30 -4.54 -3.68
CA PHE A 126 -4.49 -3.47 -2.70
C PHE A 126 -4.03 -2.10 -3.23
N ASP A 127 -4.03 -1.93 -4.56
CA ASP A 127 -3.75 -0.64 -5.18
C ASP A 127 -4.78 0.41 -4.74
N PRO A 128 -4.36 1.64 -4.39
CA PRO A 128 -5.26 2.71 -3.98
C PRO A 128 -6.41 3.00 -4.96
N ARG A 129 -6.20 2.84 -6.27
CA ARG A 129 -7.22 3.04 -7.31
C ARG A 129 -8.33 2.02 -7.17
N GLU A 130 -7.96 0.75 -7.07
CA GLU A 130 -8.91 -0.36 -6.95
C GLU A 130 -9.68 -0.29 -5.63
N ILE A 131 -9.01 0.06 -4.54
CA ILE A 131 -9.68 0.27 -3.24
C ILE A 131 -10.70 1.41 -3.34
N LEU A 132 -10.33 2.55 -3.94
CA LEU A 132 -11.24 3.67 -4.11
C LEU A 132 -12.41 3.34 -5.04
N ASP A 133 -12.18 2.56 -6.10
CA ASP A 133 -13.25 2.15 -6.99
C ASP A 133 -14.25 1.22 -6.29
N LEU A 134 -13.73 0.25 -5.52
CA LEU A 134 -14.57 -0.63 -4.71
C LEU A 134 -15.38 0.13 -3.64
N THR A 135 -14.76 1.08 -2.92
CA THR A 135 -15.45 1.80 -1.84
C THR A 135 -16.33 2.94 -2.33
N LYS A 136 -15.85 3.79 -3.25
CA LYS A 136 -16.52 5.02 -3.68
C LYS A 136 -17.44 4.81 -4.88
N THR A 137 -17.04 3.98 -5.86
CA THR A 137 -17.82 3.75 -7.08
C THR A 137 -18.81 2.60 -6.88
N ALA A 138 -18.32 1.44 -6.42
CA ALA A 138 -19.14 0.25 -6.22
C ALA A 138 -19.89 0.24 -4.86
N GLY A 139 -19.55 1.16 -3.95
CA GLY A 139 -20.23 1.31 -2.66
C GLY A 139 -20.03 0.12 -1.71
N VAL A 140 -18.96 -0.65 -1.89
CA VAL A 140 -18.66 -1.81 -1.03
C VAL A 140 -18.15 -1.31 0.33
N PRO A 141 -18.75 -1.77 1.46
CA PRO A 141 -18.27 -1.38 2.79
C PRO A 141 -16.81 -1.82 3.03
N ASP A 142 -16.04 -0.99 3.72
CA ASP A 142 -14.60 -1.22 3.99
C ASP A 142 -14.31 -2.65 4.48
N GLU A 143 -15.08 -3.17 5.44
CA GLU A 143 -14.90 -4.53 5.98
C GLU A 143 -15.07 -5.61 4.91
N GLN A 144 -16.00 -5.41 3.97
CA GLN A 144 -16.19 -6.33 2.85
C GLN A 144 -15.07 -6.21 1.83
N VAL A 145 -14.54 -5.00 1.58
CA VAL A 145 -13.37 -4.80 0.72
C VAL A 145 -12.18 -5.57 1.29
N VAL A 146 -11.87 -5.38 2.57
CA VAL A 146 -10.78 -6.10 3.26
C VAL A 146 -10.95 -7.60 3.12
N ARG A 147 -12.13 -8.13 3.48
CA ARG A 147 -12.38 -9.58 3.41
C ARG A 147 -12.21 -10.12 2.00
N ARG A 148 -12.84 -9.49 1.00
CA ARG A 148 -12.82 -9.97 -0.39
C ARG A 148 -11.42 -9.91 -1.00
N LEU A 149 -10.69 -8.82 -0.78
CA LEU A 149 -9.32 -8.67 -1.30
C LEU A 149 -8.35 -9.63 -0.60
N SER A 150 -8.48 -9.85 0.71
CA SER A 150 -7.71 -10.86 1.43
C SER A 150 -7.99 -12.28 0.93
N ASP A 151 -9.26 -12.65 0.77
CA ASP A 151 -9.65 -13.96 0.24
C ASP A 151 -9.12 -14.18 -1.19
N ALA A 152 -9.22 -13.15 -2.04
CA ALA A 152 -8.66 -13.16 -3.39
C ALA A 152 -7.14 -13.30 -3.39
N PHE A 153 -6.46 -12.58 -2.50
CA PHE A 153 -5.00 -12.64 -2.34
C PHE A 153 -4.53 -14.04 -1.91
N TYR A 154 -5.18 -14.64 -0.91
CA TYR A 154 -4.87 -16.00 -0.47
C TYR A 154 -5.15 -17.03 -1.58
N GLY A 155 -6.24 -16.84 -2.34
CA GLY A 155 -6.57 -17.66 -3.50
C GLY A 155 -5.49 -17.59 -4.57
N ALA A 156 -5.06 -16.37 -4.94
CA ALA A 156 -4.04 -16.13 -5.94
C ALA A 156 -2.69 -16.74 -5.54
N LEU A 157 -2.25 -16.56 -4.30
CA LEU A 157 -1.02 -17.17 -3.77
C LEU A 157 -1.01 -18.69 -3.91
N LYS A 158 -2.09 -19.36 -3.49
CA LYS A 158 -2.22 -20.81 -3.63
C LYS A 158 -2.27 -21.25 -5.10
N GLY A 159 -2.91 -20.47 -5.97
CA GLY A 159 -3.00 -20.77 -7.39
C GLY A 159 -1.64 -20.70 -8.09
N TRP A 160 -0.86 -19.67 -7.79
CA TRP A 160 0.48 -19.49 -8.37
C TRP A 160 1.46 -20.53 -7.84
N ALA A 161 1.43 -20.81 -6.53
CA ALA A 161 2.29 -21.83 -5.92
C ALA A 161 2.10 -23.24 -6.54
N ARG A 162 0.90 -23.54 -7.05
CA ARG A 162 0.62 -24.81 -7.76
C ARG A 162 1.08 -24.80 -9.21
N SER A 163 1.23 -23.63 -9.81
CA SER A 163 1.66 -23.48 -11.21
C SER A 163 3.19 -23.57 -11.35
N ASP A 164 3.91 -23.34 -10.26
CA ASP A 164 5.38 -23.47 -10.16
C ASP A 164 5.83 -24.87 -9.71
N ALA A 165 4.90 -25.78 -9.41
CA ALA A 165 5.14 -27.16 -8.97
C ALA A 165 4.95 -28.16 -10.11
#